data_AF-A0A7X7I951-F1
#
_entry.id   AF-A0A7X7I951-F1
#
_cell.length_a   1.000
_cell.length_b   1.000
_cell.length_c   1.000
_cell.angle_alpha   90.00
_cell.angle_beta   90.00
_cell.angle_gamma   90.00
#
_symmetry.space_group_name_H-M   'P 1'
#
loop_
_entity.id
_entity.type
_entity.pdbx_description
1 polymer ?
#
loop_
_entity_poly.entity_id
_entity_poly.type
_entity_poly.pdbx_seq_one_letter_code
_entity_poly.pdbx_strand_id
1 'polypeptide(L)'
;MSADTKTHHASIQAGSLINILGVVYVHQKTSDDGDIYLTRFGYPYSKNLKIENWYQKSWFEKHRVRLQGTSSVYRVPTKPVNEQSIDLVVKNSRVGEDVPLETKTILDFLNAEFNSPWEEFALVMELRDGKYGSQKIIHTQEPLAIYVPPGKMQTWQSGRSVDKINRIMAQHPGIDIDILKQYKLIYQWIDGKDIVELFNYAPINPEAVDKYLKDATCKVNSDLESKGYVIADMKPAHIILSDSQIQTIIREQYSDDGSYTKPLPDSIIDLVFKGEYSVVDYELLSRTKTHEERISEARRHSYHNNQIHRFTPTEIPGHLESVEILGLPYIHGHVESTGGQLWVVGKNATLFDYFLPERWRKTHAWRLSSNNDIYYTETKDHIHLVWKISRVGEKPDFDVQNPLSADIISYGYNSPFEEFSIAHQLSTHGIPTVYIRAIYRTGSIKQESNSDLSRFQSHSTLLDSKNRKILCENHYYITIRGFYNGPDDYVAQQRCSLCRPLDLEHALLHGYIDRSTLERLKTKVIKKSLEINLDCTYLKDNDYLLVIKPEGKLVLDNDGDPEIRICNFELIRKLQPAV
;
A
#
# COMPACT_ATOMS: atom_id res chain seq x y z
N MET A 1 4.13 -39.29 29.94
CA MET A 1 4.49 -38.12 30.78
C MET A 1 4.31 -36.89 29.91
N SER A 2 3.33 -36.06 30.26
CA SER A 2 2.93 -34.88 29.50
C SER A 2 3.99 -33.78 29.65
N ALA A 3 4.45 -33.23 28.53
CA ALA A 3 5.35 -32.08 28.50
C ALA A 3 4.49 -30.82 28.30
N ASP A 4 4.44 -30.00 29.35
CA ASP A 4 3.77 -28.70 29.38
C ASP A 4 4.41 -27.73 28.38
N THR A 5 3.65 -27.36 27.34
CA THR A 5 3.92 -26.22 26.47
C THR A 5 3.54 -24.94 27.24
N LYS A 6 4.53 -24.29 27.87
CA LYS A 6 4.34 -22.95 28.46
C LYS A 6 4.25 -21.91 27.36
N THR A 7 3.03 -21.54 26.99
CA THR A 7 2.74 -20.38 26.16
C THR A 7 2.99 -19.11 26.98
N HIS A 8 4.15 -18.47 26.80
CA HIS A 8 4.43 -17.16 27.39
C HIS A 8 3.63 -16.08 26.65
N HIS A 9 2.48 -15.68 27.21
CA HIS A 9 1.78 -14.46 26.80
C HIS A 9 2.58 -13.24 27.30
N ALA A 10 3.46 -12.70 26.45
CA ALA A 10 4.11 -11.42 26.71
C ALA A 10 3.09 -10.28 26.58
N SER A 11 2.90 -9.49 27.64
CA SER A 11 2.05 -8.29 27.63
C SER A 11 2.65 -7.23 26.70
N ILE A 12 1.86 -6.72 25.75
CA ILE A 12 2.27 -5.70 24.78
C ILE A 12 2.70 -4.42 25.53
N GLN A 13 3.96 -4.01 25.41
CA GLN A 13 4.49 -2.73 25.93
C GLN A 13 3.95 -1.55 25.13
N ALA A 14 3.94 -0.34 25.72
CA ALA A 14 3.47 0.90 25.09
C ALA A 14 4.18 1.18 23.75
N GLY A 15 3.51 0.86 22.65
CA GLY A 15 3.87 1.16 21.26
C GLY A 15 2.60 1.18 20.41
N SER A 16 2.61 1.87 19.27
CA SER A 16 1.46 1.88 18.36
C SER A 16 1.45 0.60 17.53
N LEU A 17 0.30 -0.09 17.51
CA LEU A 17 0.09 -1.20 16.59
C LEU A 17 -0.28 -0.63 15.21
N ILE A 18 0.54 -0.96 14.22
CA ILE A 18 0.33 -0.55 12.84
C ILE A 18 0.31 -1.77 11.93
N ASN A 19 -0.43 -1.68 10.82
CA ASN A 19 -0.46 -2.70 9.79
C ASN A 19 0.11 -2.09 8.51
N ILE A 20 1.19 -2.66 7.99
CA ILE A 20 1.80 -2.24 6.72
C ILE A 20 1.88 -3.47 5.82
N LEU A 21 1.23 -3.41 4.66
CA LEU A 21 1.12 -4.50 3.68
C LEU A 21 0.59 -5.83 4.25
N GLY A 22 -0.28 -5.80 5.26
CA GLY A 22 -0.80 -7.01 5.90
C GLY A 22 0.11 -7.60 6.97
N VAL A 23 1.26 -6.96 7.25
CA VAL A 23 2.13 -7.30 8.37
C VAL A 23 1.84 -6.37 9.53
N VAL A 24 1.53 -6.95 10.68
CA VAL A 24 1.33 -6.20 11.92
C VAL A 24 2.67 -5.93 12.59
N TYR A 25 2.93 -4.66 12.90
CA TYR A 25 4.11 -4.20 13.61
C TYR A 25 3.73 -3.55 14.94
N VAL A 26 4.60 -3.72 15.93
CA VAL A 26 4.68 -2.83 17.10
C VAL A 26 5.70 -1.75 16.76
N HIS A 27 5.23 -0.52 16.55
CA HIS A 27 6.08 0.64 16.29
C HIS A 27 6.50 1.32 17.59
N GLN A 28 7.80 1.62 17.69
CA GLN A 28 8.41 2.26 18.84
C GLN A 28 9.47 3.28 18.40
N LYS A 29 9.58 4.38 19.15
CA LYS A 29 10.73 5.28 19.05
C LYS A 29 11.94 4.69 19.77
N THR A 30 13.11 4.83 19.16
CA THR A 30 14.37 4.32 19.70
C THR A 30 15.10 5.40 20.52
N SER A 31 16.07 4.99 21.35
CA SER A 31 16.80 5.91 22.23
C SER A 31 17.62 6.98 21.50
N ASP A 32 17.90 6.74 20.22
CA ASP A 32 18.62 7.63 19.32
C ASP A 32 17.68 8.46 18.43
N ASP A 33 16.37 8.53 18.74
CA ASP A 33 15.34 9.27 17.99
C ASP A 33 15.00 8.66 16.59
N GLY A 34 15.42 7.42 16.35
CA GLY A 34 14.98 6.62 15.21
C GLY A 34 13.63 5.94 15.44
N ASP A 35 13.24 5.11 14.47
CA ASP A 35 12.01 4.31 14.52
C ASP A 35 12.35 2.82 14.38
N ILE A 36 11.73 1.96 15.20
CA ILE A 36 11.81 0.51 15.06
C ILE A 36 10.41 -0.10 14.96
N TYR A 37 10.29 -1.07 14.07
CA TYR A 37 9.05 -1.76 13.74
C TYR A 37 9.25 -3.25 13.96
N LEU A 38 8.72 -3.75 15.07
CA LEU A 38 8.88 -5.14 15.50
C LEU A 38 7.75 -5.99 14.93
N THR A 39 8.08 -7.09 14.25
CA THR A 39 7.07 -8.06 13.82
C THR A 39 6.63 -8.95 14.99
N ARG A 40 5.68 -9.85 14.74
CA ARG A 40 5.33 -10.93 15.69
C ARG A 40 6.53 -11.81 16.11
N PHE A 41 7.55 -11.95 15.26
CA PHE A 41 8.76 -12.73 15.56
C PHE A 41 9.81 -11.91 16.33
N GLY A 42 9.92 -10.61 16.04
CA GLY A 42 10.82 -9.72 16.78
C GLY A 42 10.31 -9.30 18.15
N TYR A 43 9.00 -9.22 18.33
CA TYR A 43 8.40 -8.72 19.58
C TYR A 43 8.85 -9.45 20.87
N PRO A 44 8.94 -10.80 20.90
CA PRO A 44 9.51 -11.53 22.04
C PRO A 44 10.93 -11.09 22.41
N TYR A 45 11.71 -10.63 21.43
CA TYR A 45 13.08 -10.15 21.56
C TYR A 45 13.18 -8.62 21.64
N SER A 46 12.08 -7.91 21.89
CA SER A 46 12.03 -6.43 21.94
C SER A 46 13.12 -5.81 22.81
N LYS A 47 13.48 -6.44 23.94
CA LYS A 47 14.58 -5.97 24.78
C LYS A 47 15.95 -6.14 24.12
N ASN A 48 16.21 -7.28 23.49
CA ASN A 48 17.45 -7.54 22.74
C ASN A 48 17.56 -6.64 21.50
N LEU A 49 16.43 -6.30 20.88
CA LEU A 49 16.35 -5.47 19.67
C LEU A 49 16.42 -3.96 19.93
N LYS A 50 16.52 -3.52 21.19
CA LYS A 50 16.86 -2.14 21.51
C LYS A 50 18.21 -1.76 20.90
N ILE A 51 18.30 -0.54 20.37
CA ILE A 51 19.46 -0.08 19.59
C ILE A 51 20.74 -0.15 20.44
N GLU A 52 20.65 0.10 21.74
CA GLU A 52 21.76 -0.02 22.69
C GLU A 52 22.39 -1.42 22.75
N ASN A 53 21.63 -2.46 22.38
CA ASN A 53 22.01 -3.86 22.53
C ASN A 53 22.62 -4.46 21.27
N TRP A 54 22.53 -3.83 20.10
CA TRP A 54 23.13 -4.38 18.89
C TRP A 54 23.70 -3.33 17.94
N TYR A 55 23.08 -2.16 17.83
CA TYR A 55 23.46 -1.11 16.87
C TYR A 55 24.26 0.04 17.48
N GLN A 56 24.41 0.10 18.80
CA GLN A 56 25.30 1.05 19.45
C GLN A 56 26.70 0.94 18.83
N LYS A 57 27.24 2.07 18.34
CA LYS A 57 28.46 2.12 17.54
C LYS A 57 29.60 1.25 18.07
N SER A 58 29.93 1.39 19.36
CA SER A 58 31.01 0.64 20.01
C SER A 58 30.79 -0.87 20.05
N TRP A 59 29.53 -1.32 20.15
CA TRP A 59 29.18 -2.74 20.11
C TRP A 59 29.17 -3.26 18.68
N PHE A 60 28.47 -2.56 17.77
CA PHE A 60 28.28 -2.98 16.38
C PHE A 60 29.62 -3.08 15.64
N GLU A 61 30.49 -2.08 15.75
CA GLU A 61 31.80 -2.10 15.07
C GLU A 61 32.71 -3.21 15.57
N LYS A 62 32.61 -3.56 16.86
CA LYS A 62 33.44 -4.59 17.49
C LYS A 62 32.98 -6.02 17.19
N HIS A 63 31.66 -6.27 17.11
CA HIS A 63 31.12 -7.62 17.05
C HIS A 63 30.51 -8.01 15.71
N ARG A 64 30.34 -7.06 14.76
CA ARG A 64 29.82 -7.40 13.44
C ARG A 64 30.82 -8.24 12.65
N VAL A 65 30.31 -9.29 12.03
CA VAL A 65 31.02 -10.09 11.04
C VAL A 65 30.36 -9.85 9.70
N ARG A 66 31.10 -9.34 8.72
CA ARG A 66 30.59 -9.16 7.35
C ARG A 66 30.43 -10.52 6.70
N LEU A 67 29.24 -10.80 6.16
CA LEU A 67 28.97 -12.02 5.41
C LEU A 67 29.47 -11.89 3.97
N GLN A 68 29.80 -13.02 3.33
CA GLN A 68 30.21 -13.02 1.93
C GLN A 68 29.06 -12.57 1.02
N GLY A 69 29.38 -11.76 0.01
CA GLY A 69 28.38 -11.21 -0.92
C GLY A 69 28.69 -9.77 -1.34
N THR A 70 27.92 -9.29 -2.31
CA THR A 70 28.03 -7.93 -2.87
C THR A 70 27.33 -6.88 -2.01
N SER A 71 26.37 -7.30 -1.18
CA SER A 71 25.60 -6.43 -0.29
C SER A 71 26.28 -6.21 1.07
N SER A 72 25.85 -5.17 1.79
CA SER A 72 26.32 -4.88 3.15
C SER A 72 25.48 -5.65 4.18
N VAL A 73 25.78 -6.94 4.33
CA VAL A 73 25.12 -7.85 5.27
C VAL A 73 26.10 -8.23 6.39
N TYR A 74 25.62 -8.16 7.63
CA TYR A 74 26.41 -8.45 8.81
C TYR A 74 25.70 -9.45 9.71
N ARG A 75 26.43 -10.43 10.24
CA ARG A 75 26.04 -11.17 11.44
C ARG A 75 26.46 -10.36 12.66
N VAL A 76 25.55 -10.14 13.61
CA VAL A 76 25.82 -9.37 14.82
C VAL A 76 25.12 -10.02 16.02
N PRO A 77 25.85 -10.41 17.07
CA PRO A 77 25.24 -10.85 18.31
C PRO A 77 24.70 -9.64 19.09
N THR A 78 23.55 -9.80 19.73
CA THR A 78 23.04 -8.81 20.71
C THR A 78 23.87 -8.85 21.99
N LYS A 79 23.85 -7.78 22.78
CA LYS A 79 24.26 -7.85 24.18
C LYS A 79 23.36 -8.85 24.92
N PRO A 80 23.90 -9.59 25.91
CA PRO A 80 23.09 -10.50 26.71
C PRO A 80 22.05 -9.70 27.50
N VAL A 81 20.78 -10.05 27.31
CA VAL A 81 19.65 -9.54 28.08
C VAL A 81 19.00 -10.74 28.75
N ASN A 82 18.89 -10.71 30.09
CA ASN A 82 18.46 -11.87 30.87
C ASN A 82 19.26 -13.14 30.53
N GLU A 83 20.59 -13.02 30.42
CA GLU A 83 21.52 -14.09 30.05
C GLU A 83 21.36 -14.65 28.63
N GLN A 84 20.40 -14.14 27.85
CA GLN A 84 20.17 -14.56 26.47
C GLN A 84 20.75 -13.54 25.48
N SER A 85 21.61 -14.02 24.60
CA SER A 85 22.04 -13.31 23.39
C SER A 85 21.44 -14.01 22.17
N ILE A 86 21.01 -13.24 21.18
CA ILE A 86 20.58 -13.76 19.88
C ILE A 86 21.50 -13.23 18.78
N ASP A 87 21.72 -14.03 17.75
CA ASP A 87 22.44 -13.62 16.56
C ASP A 87 21.49 -13.04 15.51
N LEU A 88 21.84 -11.86 15.02
CA LEU A 88 21.07 -11.10 14.05
C LEU A 88 21.77 -11.12 12.69
N VAL A 89 20.99 -11.17 11.62
CA VAL A 89 21.41 -10.73 10.29
C VAL A 89 20.90 -9.32 10.08
N VAL A 90 21.83 -8.38 9.94
CA VAL A 90 21.55 -6.97 9.70
C VAL A 90 21.91 -6.64 8.26
N LYS A 91 20.89 -6.28 7.48
CA LYS A 91 21.01 -5.92 6.07
C LYS A 91 20.57 -4.48 5.84
N ASN A 92 21.36 -3.72 5.08
CA ASN A 92 20.89 -2.43 4.57
C ASN A 92 19.98 -2.67 3.37
N SER A 93 18.79 -2.07 3.37
CA SER A 93 17.88 -2.14 2.23
C SER A 93 18.46 -1.37 1.04
N ARG A 94 18.51 -2.06 -0.10
CA ARG A 94 18.99 -1.56 -1.39
C ARG A 94 17.90 -0.95 -2.24
N VAL A 95 16.74 -0.71 -1.65
CA VAL A 95 15.58 -0.14 -2.33
C VAL A 95 15.97 1.11 -3.12
N GLY A 96 15.57 1.18 -4.39
CA GLY A 96 15.91 2.27 -5.30
C GLY A 96 17.31 2.25 -5.92
N GLU A 97 18.20 1.32 -5.56
CA GLU A 97 19.51 1.13 -6.21
C GLU A 97 19.39 0.46 -7.60
N ASP A 98 20.49 0.43 -8.35
CA ASP A 98 20.60 -0.33 -9.58
C ASP A 98 20.83 -1.83 -9.32
N VAL A 99 19.98 -2.66 -9.92
CA VAL A 99 20.18 -4.11 -9.97
C VAL A 99 21.31 -4.40 -10.98
N PRO A 100 22.39 -5.08 -10.56
CA PRO A 100 23.52 -5.40 -11.45
C PRO A 100 23.08 -6.12 -12.74
N LEU A 101 23.74 -5.81 -13.85
CA LEU A 101 23.42 -6.39 -15.18
C LEU A 101 23.64 -7.91 -15.24
N GLU A 102 24.56 -8.45 -14.43
CA GLU A 102 24.86 -9.88 -14.34
C GLU A 102 23.71 -10.72 -13.75
N THR A 103 22.79 -10.07 -13.02
CA THR A 103 21.57 -10.68 -12.45
C THR A 103 20.44 -10.77 -13.50
N LYS A 104 20.62 -10.21 -14.71
CA LYS A 104 19.58 -10.18 -15.75
C LYS A 104 19.69 -11.37 -16.71
N THR A 105 18.89 -12.42 -16.49
CA THR A 105 18.56 -13.38 -17.55
C THR A 105 17.34 -12.91 -18.37
N ILE A 106 17.21 -13.40 -19.62
CA ILE A 106 17.17 -12.54 -20.82
C ILE A 106 15.88 -11.79 -21.20
N LEU A 107 14.66 -12.02 -20.69
CA LEU A 107 13.48 -11.29 -21.25
C LEU A 107 12.42 -10.78 -20.25
N ASP A 108 12.16 -11.47 -19.14
CA ASP A 108 11.13 -11.02 -18.17
C ASP A 108 11.67 -10.08 -17.06
N PHE A 109 12.99 -10.02 -16.86
CA PHE A 109 13.65 -9.28 -15.76
C PHE A 109 14.26 -7.94 -16.16
N LEU A 110 13.97 -7.41 -17.35
CA LEU A 110 14.45 -6.09 -17.76
C LEU A 110 13.98 -4.95 -16.81
N ASN A 111 13.01 -5.22 -15.94
CA ASN A 111 12.44 -4.31 -14.95
C ASN A 111 12.57 -4.78 -13.48
N ALA A 112 13.47 -5.71 -13.15
CA ALA A 112 13.65 -6.14 -11.75
C ALA A 112 14.10 -4.94 -10.86
N GLU A 113 13.43 -4.74 -9.73
CA GLU A 113 13.72 -3.69 -8.75
C GLU A 113 13.86 -4.31 -7.36
N PHE A 114 14.75 -3.74 -6.53
CA PHE A 114 14.86 -4.18 -5.14
C PHE A 114 13.60 -3.82 -4.36
N ASN A 115 13.08 -4.81 -3.62
CA ASN A 115 11.95 -4.63 -2.72
C ASN A 115 12.24 -3.54 -1.68
N SER A 116 11.19 -2.80 -1.34
CA SER A 116 11.18 -2.01 -0.11
C SER A 116 11.32 -2.90 1.12
N PRO A 117 11.78 -2.35 2.26
CA PRO A 117 11.89 -3.13 3.49
C PRO A 117 10.57 -3.80 3.89
N TRP A 118 9.47 -3.10 3.65
CA TRP A 118 8.13 -3.53 3.98
C TRP A 118 7.60 -4.59 3.02
N GLU A 119 7.88 -4.44 1.71
CA GLU A 119 7.58 -5.46 0.70
C GLU A 119 8.33 -6.75 0.99
N GLU A 120 9.62 -6.65 1.28
CA GLU A 120 10.45 -7.81 1.57
C GLU A 120 9.86 -8.59 2.75
N PHE A 121 9.57 -7.92 3.87
CA PHE A 121 8.94 -8.55 5.03
C PHE A 121 7.54 -9.09 4.72
N ALA A 122 6.72 -8.36 3.96
CA ALA A 122 5.37 -8.81 3.60
C ALA A 122 5.41 -10.08 2.75
N LEU A 123 6.27 -10.14 1.73
CA LEU A 123 6.43 -11.31 0.86
C LEU A 123 7.00 -12.51 1.61
N VAL A 124 8.00 -12.29 2.49
CA VAL A 124 8.55 -13.37 3.33
C VAL A 124 7.48 -13.90 4.29
N MET A 125 6.73 -13.03 4.95
CA MET A 125 5.64 -13.42 5.84
C MET A 125 4.55 -14.20 5.10
N GLU A 126 4.18 -13.76 3.90
CA GLU A 126 3.18 -14.42 3.06
C GLU A 126 3.64 -15.81 2.58
N LEU A 127 4.89 -15.92 2.12
CA LEU A 127 5.52 -17.18 1.74
C LEU A 127 5.55 -18.18 2.92
N ARG A 128 5.91 -17.69 4.12
CA ARG A 128 5.92 -18.47 5.37
C ARG A 128 4.52 -18.91 5.79
N ASP A 129 3.53 -18.04 5.69
CA ASP A 129 2.13 -18.36 5.98
C ASP A 129 1.60 -19.46 5.05
N GLY A 130 2.15 -19.58 3.82
CA GLY A 130 1.94 -20.73 2.93
C GLY A 130 0.51 -20.89 2.41
N LYS A 131 -0.29 -19.81 2.41
CA LYS A 131 -1.71 -19.84 2.02
C LYS A 131 -1.95 -20.02 0.52
N TYR A 132 -0.94 -19.77 -0.30
CA TYR A 132 -1.02 -19.85 -1.76
C TYR A 132 -0.13 -20.96 -2.34
N GLY A 133 -0.63 -21.60 -3.39
CA GLY A 133 0.10 -22.63 -4.14
C GLY A 133 0.24 -23.95 -3.37
N SER A 134 1.37 -24.61 -3.59
CA SER A 134 1.72 -25.89 -2.97
C SER A 134 1.75 -25.82 -1.44
N GLN A 135 1.30 -26.87 -0.76
CA GLN A 135 1.34 -27.02 0.70
C GLN A 135 2.75 -27.29 1.26
N LYS A 136 3.76 -27.39 0.39
CA LYS A 136 5.16 -27.52 0.81
C LYS A 136 5.58 -26.34 1.67
N ILE A 137 6.36 -26.60 2.71
CA ILE A 137 6.90 -25.54 3.56
C ILE A 137 8.23 -25.10 2.96
N ILE A 138 8.41 -23.79 2.78
CA ILE A 138 9.70 -23.21 2.42
C ILE A 138 10.18 -22.49 3.67
N HIS A 139 11.28 -22.97 4.24
CA HIS A 139 11.83 -22.34 5.42
C HIS A 139 12.58 -21.06 5.02
N THR A 140 12.45 -20.04 5.85
CA THR A 140 13.10 -18.73 5.69
C THR A 140 13.67 -18.29 7.04
N GLN A 141 14.52 -17.27 7.03
CA GLN A 141 14.84 -16.53 8.25
C GLN A 141 13.58 -15.90 8.83
N GLU A 142 13.55 -15.74 10.15
CA GLU A 142 12.47 -14.99 10.80
C GLU A 142 12.71 -13.49 10.61
N PRO A 143 11.78 -12.75 9.97
CA PRO A 143 11.87 -11.30 9.88
C PRO A 143 11.56 -10.70 11.24
N LEU A 144 12.57 -10.20 11.96
CA LEU A 144 12.42 -9.72 13.32
C LEU A 144 11.95 -8.26 13.36
N ALA A 145 12.67 -7.37 12.67
CA ALA A 145 12.39 -5.94 12.75
C ALA A 145 12.90 -5.15 11.56
N ILE A 146 12.27 -4.00 11.32
CA ILE A 146 12.78 -2.94 10.45
C ILE A 146 13.19 -1.78 11.36
N TYR A 147 14.43 -1.33 11.24
CA TYR A 147 14.93 -0.16 11.96
C TYR A 147 15.30 0.96 10.98
N VAL A 148 14.85 2.15 11.30
CA VAL A 148 15.01 3.38 10.54
C VAL A 148 15.81 4.36 11.40
N PRO A 149 17.14 4.49 11.16
CA PRO A 149 17.96 5.45 11.88
C PRO A 149 17.46 6.90 11.71
N PRO A 150 17.70 7.79 12.69
CA PRO A 150 17.24 9.19 12.66
C PRO A 150 17.88 10.04 11.54
N GLY A 151 19.06 9.64 11.07
CA GLY A 151 19.85 10.40 10.11
C GLY A 151 19.23 10.43 8.72
N LYS A 152 19.17 11.63 8.11
CA LYS A 152 18.87 11.80 6.69
C LYS A 152 20.17 11.80 5.87
N MET A 153 20.22 10.99 4.83
CA MET A 153 21.28 10.96 3.82
C MET A 153 21.14 12.16 2.89
N GLN A 154 22.23 12.57 2.24
CA GLN A 154 22.16 13.39 1.03
C GLN A 154 21.88 12.51 -0.20
N THR A 155 21.23 13.05 -1.23
CA THR A 155 20.79 12.30 -2.43
C THR A 155 21.92 11.50 -3.09
N TRP A 156 23.12 12.08 -3.23
CA TRP A 156 24.29 11.40 -3.80
C TRP A 156 24.86 10.27 -2.91
N GLN A 157 24.62 10.33 -1.58
CA GLN A 157 25.07 9.30 -0.63
C GLN A 157 24.17 8.06 -0.64
N SER A 158 22.95 8.19 -1.17
CA SER A 158 21.98 7.09 -1.19
C SER A 158 22.25 6.07 -2.29
N GLY A 159 22.87 6.48 -3.41
CA GLY A 159 23.01 5.64 -4.60
C GLY A 159 21.67 5.28 -5.29
N ARG A 160 20.56 5.88 -4.85
CA ARG A 160 19.20 5.53 -5.30
C ARG A 160 18.73 6.43 -6.43
N SER A 161 18.05 5.85 -7.41
CA SER A 161 17.38 6.58 -8.48
C SER A 161 16.02 7.10 -8.00
N VAL A 162 15.77 8.41 -8.20
CA VAL A 162 14.48 9.06 -7.91
C VAL A 162 13.36 8.43 -8.74
N ASP A 163 13.61 8.10 -10.00
CA ASP A 163 12.63 7.48 -10.90
C ASP A 163 12.25 6.07 -10.45
N LYS A 164 13.21 5.31 -9.91
CA LYS A 164 12.96 3.97 -9.35
C LYS A 164 12.21 4.03 -8.03
N ILE A 165 12.57 4.93 -7.12
CA ILE A 165 11.78 5.12 -5.89
C ILE A 165 10.35 5.53 -6.24
N ASN A 166 10.16 6.38 -7.24
CA ASN A 166 8.82 6.70 -7.74
C ASN A 166 8.11 5.48 -8.34
N ARG A 167 8.82 4.59 -9.04
CA ARG A 167 8.26 3.34 -9.58
C ARG A 167 7.93 2.32 -8.51
N ILE A 168 8.78 2.11 -7.50
CA ILE A 168 8.53 1.22 -6.35
C ILE A 168 7.33 1.72 -5.56
N MET A 169 7.26 3.03 -5.28
CA MET A 169 6.10 3.61 -4.62
C MET A 169 4.85 3.61 -5.50
N ALA A 170 5.00 3.66 -6.84
CA ALA A 170 3.90 3.37 -7.74
C ALA A 170 3.52 1.88 -7.68
N GLN A 171 4.51 0.96 -7.52
CA GLN A 171 4.45 -0.51 -7.46
C GLN A 171 3.87 -1.09 -6.15
N HIS A 172 3.90 -0.34 -5.05
CA HIS A 172 3.35 -0.80 -3.77
C HIS A 172 2.76 0.37 -2.98
N PRO A 173 1.45 0.58 -3.13
CA PRO A 173 0.82 1.70 -2.51
C PRO A 173 0.39 1.42 -1.08
N GLY A 174 0.91 2.23 -0.18
CA GLY A 174 0.76 2.13 1.26
C GLY A 174 2.11 2.19 1.99
N ILE A 175 3.20 2.39 1.25
CA ILE A 175 4.55 2.50 1.76
C ILE A 175 5.20 3.77 1.21
N ASP A 176 5.62 4.70 2.08
CA ASP A 176 6.56 5.74 1.70
C ASP A 176 7.98 5.35 2.10
N ILE A 177 8.82 5.34 1.08
CA ILE A 177 10.22 5.01 1.16
C ILE A 177 10.91 6.34 0.98
N ASP A 178 11.26 6.96 2.10
CA ASP A 178 12.02 8.19 2.08
C ASP A 178 13.39 7.87 1.48
N ILE A 179 13.64 8.39 0.28
CA ILE A 179 14.88 8.20 -0.46
C ILE A 179 16.10 8.59 0.37
N LEU A 180 15.93 9.52 1.31
CA LEU A 180 16.98 10.01 2.20
C LEU A 180 17.10 9.21 3.49
N LYS A 181 16.19 8.28 3.81
CA LYS A 181 16.30 7.45 5.01
C LYS A 181 17.00 6.14 4.72
N GLN A 182 17.82 5.72 5.68
CA GLN A 182 18.32 4.35 5.70
C GLN A 182 17.26 3.42 6.28
N TYR A 183 17.19 2.21 5.74
CA TYR A 183 16.36 1.15 6.28
C TYR A 183 17.23 -0.06 6.53
N LYS A 184 17.12 -0.63 7.73
CA LYS A 184 17.85 -1.82 8.15
C LYS A 184 16.86 -2.93 8.41
N LEU A 185 16.98 -3.99 7.63
CA LEU A 185 16.24 -5.23 7.78
C LEU A 185 16.99 -6.12 8.78
N ILE A 186 16.28 -6.59 9.80
CA ILE A 186 16.83 -7.43 10.86
C ILE A 186 16.13 -8.78 10.80
N TYR A 187 16.91 -9.80 10.48
CA TYR A 187 16.48 -11.19 10.45
C TYR A 187 17.16 -11.99 11.56
N GLN A 188 16.54 -13.10 11.97
CA GLN A 188 17.22 -14.06 12.83
C GLN A 188 18.29 -14.83 12.05
N TRP A 189 19.44 -15.05 12.68
CA TRP A 189 20.48 -15.96 12.15
C TRP A 189 19.97 -17.40 12.11
N ILE A 190 20.29 -18.12 11.03
CA ILE A 190 20.08 -19.57 10.94
C ILE A 190 21.42 -20.23 11.23
N ASP A 191 21.49 -21.00 12.30
CA ASP A 191 22.66 -21.83 12.58
C ASP A 191 22.76 -22.93 11.53
N GLY A 192 23.74 -22.82 10.64
CA GLY A 192 23.89 -23.69 9.48
C GLY A 192 24.97 -23.19 8.52
N LYS A 193 25.02 -23.83 7.34
CA LYS A 193 25.93 -23.47 6.24
C LYS A 193 25.17 -23.42 4.93
N ASP A 194 25.61 -22.57 4.02
CA ASP A 194 25.10 -22.63 2.65
C ASP A 194 25.65 -23.86 1.93
N ILE A 195 24.94 -24.30 0.88
CA ILE A 195 25.34 -25.52 0.17
C ILE A 195 26.71 -25.37 -0.52
N VAL A 196 27.14 -24.17 -0.93
CA VAL A 196 28.46 -23.96 -1.54
C VAL A 196 29.55 -24.24 -0.52
N GLU A 197 29.41 -23.72 0.70
CA GLU A 197 30.29 -24.03 1.82
C GLU A 197 30.36 -25.53 2.07
N LEU A 198 29.21 -26.24 2.09
CA LEU A 198 29.18 -27.68 2.32
C LEU A 198 29.88 -28.48 1.22
N PHE A 199 29.68 -28.12 -0.05
CA PHE A 199 30.35 -28.80 -1.17
C PHE A 199 31.86 -28.54 -1.20
N ASN A 200 32.34 -27.41 -0.68
CA ASN A 200 33.79 -27.16 -0.53
C ASN A 200 34.47 -28.15 0.44
N TYR A 201 33.72 -28.75 1.36
CA TYR A 201 34.24 -29.77 2.28
C TYR A 201 33.99 -31.21 1.77
N ALA A 202 33.25 -31.38 0.66
CA ALA A 202 32.93 -32.70 0.14
C ALA A 202 34.08 -33.26 -0.72
N PRO A 203 34.42 -34.56 -0.58
CA PRO A 203 35.44 -35.21 -1.40
C PRO A 203 34.89 -35.53 -2.80
N ILE A 204 34.71 -34.50 -3.64
CA ILE A 204 34.14 -34.60 -4.98
C ILE A 204 34.98 -33.82 -6.00
N ASN A 205 34.99 -34.29 -7.26
CA ASN A 205 35.59 -33.56 -8.37
C ASN A 205 34.92 -32.17 -8.52
N PRO A 206 35.67 -31.06 -8.56
CA PRO A 206 35.14 -29.71 -8.79
C PRO A 206 34.18 -29.60 -9.98
N GLU A 207 34.43 -30.32 -11.09
CA GLU A 207 33.55 -30.29 -12.27
C GLU A 207 32.16 -30.90 -12.01
N ALA A 208 32.04 -31.80 -11.03
CA ALA A 208 30.77 -32.42 -10.65
C ALA A 208 29.97 -31.57 -9.65
N VAL A 209 30.64 -30.67 -8.91
CA VAL A 209 30.00 -29.77 -7.93
C VAL A 209 29.00 -28.85 -8.62
N ASP A 210 29.38 -28.27 -9.76
CA ASP A 210 28.54 -27.35 -10.52
C ASP A 210 27.19 -27.99 -10.92
N LYS A 211 27.20 -29.28 -11.27
CA LYS A 211 25.99 -30.02 -11.58
C LYS A 211 25.08 -30.13 -10.34
N TYR A 212 25.63 -30.51 -9.20
CA TYR A 212 24.85 -30.63 -7.96
C TYR A 212 24.28 -29.28 -7.49
N LEU A 213 25.09 -28.22 -7.52
CA LEU A 213 24.63 -26.87 -7.18
C LEU A 213 23.51 -26.39 -8.13
N LYS A 214 23.63 -26.69 -9.42
CA LYS A 214 22.60 -26.37 -10.41
C LYS A 214 21.31 -27.15 -10.16
N ASP A 215 21.40 -28.46 -9.93
CA ASP A 215 20.24 -29.32 -9.66
C ASP A 215 19.51 -28.88 -8.38
N ALA A 216 20.25 -28.57 -7.32
CA ALA A 216 19.69 -28.00 -6.08
C ALA A 216 18.97 -26.67 -6.35
N THR A 217 19.62 -25.74 -7.07
CA THR A 217 19.05 -24.43 -7.36
C THR A 217 17.79 -24.54 -8.21
N CYS A 218 17.79 -25.39 -9.25
CA CYS A 218 16.60 -25.69 -10.06
C CYS A 218 15.46 -26.26 -9.20
N LYS A 219 15.79 -27.17 -8.28
CA LYS A 219 14.80 -27.78 -7.38
C LYS A 219 14.16 -26.76 -6.43
N VAL A 220 14.94 -25.83 -5.88
CA VAL A 220 14.45 -24.75 -5.02
C VAL A 220 13.61 -23.74 -5.79
N ASN A 221 14.04 -23.34 -6.99
CA ASN A 221 13.26 -22.46 -7.86
C ASN A 221 11.90 -23.08 -8.21
N SER A 222 11.88 -24.36 -8.57
CA SER A 222 10.63 -25.08 -8.85
C SER A 222 9.70 -25.14 -7.63
N ASP A 223 10.25 -25.32 -6.42
CA ASP A 223 9.44 -25.29 -5.20
C ASP A 223 8.87 -23.89 -4.92
N LEU A 224 9.66 -22.82 -5.07
CA LEU A 224 9.19 -21.44 -4.95
C LEU A 224 8.09 -21.12 -5.97
N GLU A 225 8.30 -21.49 -7.24
CA GLU A 225 7.32 -21.29 -8.32
C GLU A 225 6.02 -22.04 -8.04
N SER A 226 6.10 -23.28 -7.52
CA SER A 226 4.93 -24.05 -7.12
C SER A 226 4.12 -23.40 -5.99
N LYS A 227 4.76 -22.54 -5.20
CA LYS A 227 4.14 -21.68 -4.19
C LYS A 227 3.78 -20.29 -4.71
N GLY A 228 3.99 -20.01 -5.99
CA GLY A 228 3.67 -18.72 -6.60
C GLY A 228 4.67 -17.61 -6.28
N TYR A 229 5.94 -17.95 -6.07
CA TYR A 229 7.02 -16.98 -5.85
C TYR A 229 8.25 -17.25 -6.72
N VAL A 230 9.05 -16.22 -6.95
CA VAL A 230 10.34 -16.30 -7.63
C VAL A 230 11.34 -15.38 -6.92
N ILE A 231 12.62 -15.79 -6.85
CA ILE A 231 13.74 -14.92 -6.48
C ILE A 231 14.63 -14.76 -7.71
N ALA A 232 14.70 -13.53 -8.24
CA ALA A 232 15.36 -13.27 -9.52
C ALA A 232 16.87 -13.60 -9.51
N ASP A 233 17.56 -13.30 -8.42
CA ASP A 233 19.00 -13.55 -8.24
C ASP A 233 19.27 -14.81 -7.39
N MET A 234 18.43 -15.83 -7.51
CA MET A 234 18.62 -17.07 -6.74
C MET A 234 19.98 -17.69 -7.06
N LYS A 235 20.79 -17.89 -6.02
CA LYS A 235 22.12 -18.50 -6.09
C LYS A 235 22.21 -19.70 -5.15
N PRO A 236 23.11 -20.66 -5.42
CA PRO A 236 23.34 -21.77 -4.50
C PRO A 236 23.68 -21.31 -3.07
N ALA A 237 24.42 -20.20 -2.92
CA ALA A 237 24.76 -19.60 -1.63
C ALA A 237 23.53 -19.10 -0.82
N HIS A 238 22.34 -19.01 -1.44
CA HIS A 238 21.11 -18.62 -0.76
C HIS A 238 20.35 -19.81 -0.14
N ILE A 239 20.85 -21.03 -0.34
CA ILE A 239 20.25 -22.27 0.16
C ILE A 239 21.04 -22.72 1.39
N ILE A 240 20.42 -22.64 2.57
CA ILE A 240 21.03 -22.94 3.85
C ILE A 240 20.51 -24.29 4.37
N LEU A 241 21.43 -25.16 4.78
CA LEU A 241 21.12 -26.32 5.61
C LEU A 241 21.47 -25.99 7.06
N SER A 242 20.52 -26.22 7.97
CA SER A 242 20.73 -25.96 9.38
C SER A 242 21.74 -26.95 9.99
N ASP A 243 22.34 -26.59 11.10
CA ASP A 243 23.26 -27.47 11.82
C ASP A 243 22.56 -28.79 12.20
N SER A 244 21.28 -28.77 12.55
CA SER A 244 20.54 -30.02 12.84
C SER A 244 20.45 -30.93 11.60
N GLN A 245 20.24 -30.36 10.41
CA GLN A 245 20.20 -31.10 9.15
C GLN A 245 21.59 -31.64 8.79
N ILE A 246 22.63 -30.82 8.97
CA ILE A 246 24.02 -31.22 8.76
C ILE A 246 24.41 -32.37 9.71
N GLN A 247 24.00 -32.32 10.98
CA GLN A 247 24.24 -33.39 11.94
C GLN A 247 23.50 -34.68 11.56
N THR A 248 22.30 -34.60 10.97
CA THR A 248 21.61 -35.77 10.41
C THR A 248 22.43 -36.40 9.29
N ILE A 249 22.96 -35.61 8.35
CA ILE A 249 23.84 -36.11 7.28
C ILE A 249 25.07 -36.80 7.87
N ILE A 250 25.74 -36.17 8.84
CA ILE A 250 26.93 -36.74 9.47
C ILE A 250 26.60 -38.06 10.17
N ARG A 251 25.47 -38.16 10.88
CA ARG A 251 25.06 -39.42 11.52
C ARG A 251 24.73 -40.51 10.51
N GLU A 252 24.03 -40.17 9.43
CA GLU A 252 23.67 -41.13 8.38
C GLU A 252 24.88 -41.61 7.57
N GLN A 253 25.99 -40.87 7.57
CA GLN A 253 27.26 -41.26 6.96
C GLN A 253 28.01 -42.37 7.71
N TYR A 254 27.73 -42.56 9.00
CA TYR A 254 28.36 -43.58 9.83
C TYR A 254 27.30 -44.58 10.31
N SER A 255 27.22 -45.74 9.68
CA SER A 255 26.51 -46.89 10.26
C SER A 255 27.28 -47.45 11.46
N ASP A 256 26.59 -48.15 12.37
CA ASP A 256 27.19 -48.86 13.51
C ASP A 256 28.26 -49.90 13.09
N ASP A 257 28.29 -50.29 11.81
CA ASP A 257 29.28 -51.21 11.23
C ASP A 257 30.45 -50.52 10.50
N GLY A 258 30.50 -49.18 10.48
CA GLY A 258 31.58 -48.40 9.87
C GLY A 258 31.58 -48.37 8.34
N SER A 259 30.50 -48.80 7.67
CA SER A 259 30.35 -48.68 6.22
C SER A 259 29.81 -47.31 5.79
N TYR A 260 30.37 -46.75 4.71
CA TYR A 260 29.84 -45.52 4.10
C TYR A 260 28.60 -45.86 3.29
N THR A 261 27.43 -45.51 3.79
CA THR A 261 26.14 -45.87 3.15
C THR A 261 25.76 -44.93 1.98
N LYS A 262 26.20 -43.67 2.00
CA LYS A 262 25.93 -42.69 0.92
C LYS A 262 26.97 -41.55 0.84
N PRO A 263 27.44 -41.13 -0.36
CA PRO A 263 28.34 -40.00 -0.52
C PRO A 263 27.74 -38.67 -0.01
N LEU A 264 28.56 -37.83 0.64
CA LEU A 264 28.15 -36.51 1.16
C LEU A 264 27.40 -35.63 0.13
N PRO A 265 27.85 -35.52 -1.13
CA PRO A 265 27.13 -34.79 -2.18
C PRO A 265 25.67 -35.21 -2.34
N ASP A 266 25.41 -36.52 -2.36
CA ASP A 266 24.07 -37.05 -2.60
C ASP A 266 23.17 -36.83 -1.37
N SER A 267 23.72 -36.91 -0.15
CA SER A 267 22.97 -36.64 1.07
C SER A 267 22.54 -35.17 1.18
N ILE A 268 23.40 -34.23 0.78
CA ILE A 268 23.06 -32.79 0.72
C ILE A 268 21.87 -32.57 -0.23
N ILE A 269 21.93 -33.17 -1.41
CA ILE A 269 20.90 -33.00 -2.45
C ILE A 269 19.59 -33.67 -2.06
N ASP A 270 19.64 -34.84 -1.43
CA ASP A 270 18.45 -35.50 -0.90
C ASP A 270 17.68 -34.59 0.05
N LEU A 271 18.35 -33.89 0.96
CA LEU A 271 17.69 -32.93 1.86
C LEU A 271 17.01 -31.81 1.08
N VAL A 272 17.71 -31.23 0.10
CA VAL A 272 17.13 -30.19 -0.77
C VAL A 272 15.89 -30.72 -1.50
N PHE A 273 15.95 -31.93 -2.04
CA PHE A 273 14.83 -32.56 -2.77
C PHE A 273 13.66 -32.92 -1.86
N LYS A 274 13.91 -33.24 -0.58
CA LYS A 274 12.90 -33.46 0.46
C LYS A 274 12.25 -32.16 0.94
N GLY A 275 12.79 -30.99 0.58
CA GLY A 275 12.32 -29.69 1.08
C GLY A 275 12.95 -29.28 2.41
N GLU A 276 13.99 -29.98 2.85
CA GLU A 276 14.70 -29.73 4.10
C GLU A 276 15.82 -28.72 3.88
N TYR A 277 15.45 -27.47 3.61
CA TYR A 277 16.38 -26.35 3.43
C TYR A 277 15.71 -25.04 3.81
N SER A 278 16.51 -24.02 4.07
CA SER A 278 16.06 -22.64 4.20
C SER A 278 16.56 -21.78 3.04
N VAL A 279 15.75 -20.81 2.64
CA VAL A 279 16.14 -19.80 1.64
C VAL A 279 16.45 -18.49 2.35
N VAL A 280 17.49 -17.79 1.90
CA VAL A 280 17.84 -16.42 2.32
C VAL A 280 17.89 -15.46 1.13
N ASP A 281 18.12 -14.19 1.42
CA ASP A 281 18.22 -13.09 0.44
C ASP A 281 16.95 -12.82 -0.38
N TYR A 282 16.06 -12.01 0.21
CA TYR A 282 14.71 -11.77 -0.31
C TYR A 282 14.57 -10.45 -1.07
N GLU A 283 15.67 -9.76 -1.37
CA GLU A 283 15.63 -8.41 -1.97
C GLU A 283 14.97 -8.36 -3.35
N LEU A 284 14.95 -9.50 -4.05
CA LEU A 284 14.30 -9.69 -5.34
C LEU A 284 13.27 -10.84 -5.29
N LEU A 285 12.72 -11.12 -4.11
CA LEU A 285 11.57 -12.01 -3.96
C LEU A 285 10.35 -11.33 -4.58
N SER A 286 9.57 -12.05 -5.37
CA SER A 286 8.36 -11.54 -6.00
C SER A 286 7.32 -12.64 -6.12
N ARG A 287 6.04 -12.25 -6.25
CA ARG A 287 4.98 -13.18 -6.62
C ARG A 287 5.11 -13.52 -8.10
N THR A 288 4.72 -14.72 -8.50
CA THR A 288 4.53 -15.04 -9.93
C THR A 288 3.39 -14.18 -10.50
N LYS A 289 3.40 -13.94 -11.82
CA LYS A 289 2.36 -13.14 -12.48
C LYS A 289 0.94 -13.62 -12.15
N THR A 290 0.70 -14.93 -12.21
CA THR A 290 -0.60 -15.53 -11.89
C THR A 290 -1.00 -15.32 -10.42
N HIS A 291 -0.03 -15.35 -9.50
CA HIS A 291 -0.30 -15.09 -8.10
C HIS A 291 -0.62 -13.61 -7.87
N GLU A 292 0.13 -12.69 -8.46
CA GLU A 292 -0.12 -11.25 -8.38
C GLU A 292 -1.50 -10.87 -8.94
N GLU A 293 -1.88 -11.45 -10.09
CA GLU A 293 -3.20 -11.26 -10.70
C GLU A 293 -4.33 -11.68 -9.74
N ARG A 294 -4.21 -12.85 -9.09
CA ARG A 294 -5.21 -13.34 -8.12
C ARG A 294 -5.29 -12.47 -6.86
N ILE A 295 -4.16 -12.01 -6.32
CA ILE A 295 -4.13 -11.12 -5.15
C ILE A 295 -4.80 -9.79 -5.49
N SER A 296 -4.47 -9.20 -6.64
CA SER A 296 -5.07 -7.96 -7.10
C SER A 296 -6.58 -8.11 -7.31
N GLU A 297 -7.04 -9.21 -7.92
CA GLU A 297 -8.47 -9.53 -8.07
C GLU A 297 -9.16 -9.65 -6.71
N ALA A 298 -8.62 -10.44 -5.78
CA ALA A 298 -9.20 -10.62 -4.45
C ALA A 298 -9.30 -9.28 -3.68
N ARG A 299 -8.26 -8.43 -3.76
CA ARG A 299 -8.26 -7.10 -3.15
C ARG A 299 -9.27 -6.16 -3.78
N ARG A 300 -9.44 -6.19 -5.11
CA ARG A 300 -10.44 -5.42 -5.83
C ARG A 300 -11.86 -5.85 -5.43
N HIS A 301 -12.12 -7.15 -5.39
CA HIS A 301 -13.40 -7.70 -4.93
C HIS A 301 -13.70 -7.27 -3.49
N SER A 302 -12.73 -7.41 -2.59
CA SER A 302 -12.84 -6.97 -1.19
C SER A 302 -13.14 -5.48 -1.10
N TYR A 303 -12.45 -4.63 -1.88
CA TYR A 303 -12.69 -3.20 -1.93
C TYR A 303 -14.14 -2.88 -2.30
N HIS A 304 -14.65 -3.41 -3.42
CA HIS A 304 -16.02 -3.11 -3.86
C HIS A 304 -17.06 -3.62 -2.87
N ASN A 305 -16.87 -4.81 -2.31
CA ASN A 305 -17.75 -5.33 -1.26
C ASN A 305 -17.76 -4.42 -0.02
N ASN A 306 -16.59 -3.99 0.45
CA ASN A 306 -16.46 -3.07 1.57
C ASN A 306 -17.05 -1.69 1.25
N GLN A 307 -17.01 -1.23 -0.01
CA GLN A 307 -17.63 0.02 -0.44
C GLN A 307 -19.16 -0.02 -0.41
N ILE A 308 -19.76 -1.13 -0.82
CA ILE A 308 -21.20 -1.38 -0.71
C ILE A 308 -21.62 -1.30 0.76
N HIS A 309 -20.83 -1.92 1.64
CA HIS A 309 -21.08 -1.96 3.08
C HIS A 309 -20.34 -0.88 3.87
N ARG A 310 -19.93 0.24 3.23
CA ARG A 310 -19.07 1.23 3.89
C ARG A 310 -19.68 1.86 5.13
N PHE A 311 -21.00 1.92 5.23
CA PHE A 311 -21.71 2.46 6.40
C PHE A 311 -21.96 1.42 7.51
N THR A 312 -21.62 0.15 7.28
CA THR A 312 -21.62 -0.89 8.30
C THR A 312 -20.33 -0.79 9.13
N PRO A 313 -20.41 -0.63 10.46
CA PRO A 313 -19.21 -0.54 11.31
C PRO A 313 -18.37 -1.81 11.28
N THR A 314 -17.05 -1.65 11.32
CA THR A 314 -16.09 -2.73 11.60
C THR A 314 -15.28 -2.42 12.86
N GLU A 315 -14.46 -3.37 13.30
CA GLU A 315 -13.46 -3.09 14.33
C GLU A 315 -12.52 -1.98 13.85
N ILE A 316 -12.25 -0.99 14.71
CA ILE A 316 -11.43 0.17 14.40
C ILE A 316 -10.04 -0.06 15.01
N PRO A 317 -8.98 -0.15 14.19
CA PRO A 317 -7.61 -0.22 14.68
C PRO A 317 -7.27 0.98 15.57
N GLY A 318 -6.42 0.79 16.59
CA GLY A 318 -6.12 1.84 17.57
C GLY A 318 -5.44 3.12 17.02
N HIS A 319 -4.95 3.09 15.78
CA HIS A 319 -4.39 4.27 15.09
C HIS A 319 -5.44 5.02 14.25
N LEU A 320 -6.68 4.50 14.15
CA LEU A 320 -7.80 5.10 13.45
C LEU A 320 -8.90 5.50 14.42
N GLU A 321 -9.78 6.38 13.97
CA GLU A 321 -10.93 6.84 14.73
C GLU A 321 -12.16 6.98 13.83
N SER A 322 -13.35 6.83 14.42
CA SER A 322 -14.60 7.19 13.74
C SER A 322 -14.98 8.62 14.13
N VAL A 323 -15.30 9.44 13.13
CA VAL A 323 -15.70 10.83 13.31
C VAL A 323 -16.88 11.13 12.38
N GLU A 324 -17.80 11.99 12.81
CA GLU A 324 -18.90 12.48 11.97
C GLU A 324 -18.68 13.98 11.68
N ILE A 325 -18.64 14.33 10.40
CA ILE A 325 -18.41 15.71 9.94
C ILE A 325 -19.55 16.09 9.00
N LEU A 326 -20.27 17.16 9.33
CA LEU A 326 -21.41 17.66 8.55
C LEU A 326 -22.46 16.58 8.24
N GLY A 327 -22.73 15.70 9.21
CA GLY A 327 -23.70 14.60 9.12
C GLY A 327 -23.23 13.38 8.34
N LEU A 328 -21.97 13.33 7.92
CA LEU A 328 -21.38 12.20 7.19
C LEU A 328 -20.34 11.49 8.07
N PRO A 329 -20.45 10.17 8.31
CA PRO A 329 -19.43 9.43 9.05
C PRO A 329 -18.17 9.23 8.20
N TYR A 330 -17.03 9.26 8.89
CA TYR A 330 -15.70 8.99 8.36
C TYR A 330 -14.91 8.07 9.29
N ILE A 331 -14.01 7.30 8.69
CA ILE A 331 -12.84 6.73 9.35
C ILE A 331 -11.67 7.67 9.11
N HIS A 332 -11.09 8.19 10.19
CA HIS A 332 -10.01 9.17 10.17
C HIS A 332 -8.72 8.58 10.74
N GLY A 333 -7.58 8.97 10.17
CA GLY A 333 -6.27 8.53 10.63
C GLY A 333 -5.12 9.36 10.09
N HIS A 334 -3.97 9.25 10.77
CA HIS A 334 -2.72 9.83 10.31
C HIS A 334 -2.16 9.01 9.14
N VAL A 335 -1.66 9.71 8.13
CA VAL A 335 -0.93 9.10 7.02
C VAL A 335 0.56 9.21 7.32
N GLU A 336 1.10 8.18 7.99
CA GLU A 336 2.49 8.13 8.49
C GLU A 336 3.53 8.45 7.41
N SER A 337 3.29 7.96 6.20
CA SER A 337 4.14 8.16 5.04
C SER A 337 4.39 9.63 4.72
N THR A 338 3.32 10.40 4.60
CA THR A 338 3.37 11.78 4.09
C THR A 338 3.22 12.83 5.19
N GLY A 339 2.97 12.42 6.43
CA GLY A 339 2.59 13.29 7.53
C GLY A 339 1.18 13.90 7.37
N GLY A 340 0.39 13.45 6.40
CA GLY A 340 -0.95 13.97 6.11
C GLY A 340 -2.04 13.44 7.04
N GLN A 341 -3.30 13.78 6.75
CA GLN A 341 -4.48 13.21 7.40
C GLN A 341 -5.45 12.71 6.34
N LEU A 342 -6.11 11.58 6.60
CA LEU A 342 -7.04 10.93 5.68
C LEU A 342 -8.38 10.70 6.36
N TRP A 343 -9.48 11.04 5.67
CA TRP A 343 -10.85 10.78 6.08
C TRP A 343 -11.53 9.93 5.00
N VAL A 344 -11.85 8.68 5.31
CA VAL A 344 -12.53 7.75 4.41
C VAL A 344 -14.01 7.70 4.74
N VAL A 345 -14.87 7.91 3.76
CA VAL A 345 -16.33 7.99 3.94
C VAL A 345 -16.88 6.64 4.41
N GLY A 346 -17.59 6.65 5.53
CA GLY A 346 -18.25 5.48 6.12
C GLY A 346 -17.80 5.17 7.54
N LYS A 347 -18.17 3.97 7.98
CA LYS A 347 -17.87 3.37 9.30
C LYS A 347 -17.00 2.10 9.17
N ASN A 348 -16.63 1.70 7.95
CA ASN A 348 -15.81 0.52 7.68
C ASN A 348 -14.31 0.89 7.64
N ALA A 349 -13.58 0.52 8.69
CA ALA A 349 -12.15 0.82 8.82
C ALA A 349 -11.26 0.06 7.83
N THR A 350 -11.75 -1.05 7.26
CA THR A 350 -10.97 -1.82 6.28
C THR A 350 -10.76 -1.09 4.95
N LEU A 351 -11.53 -0.03 4.70
CA LEU A 351 -11.38 0.84 3.53
C LEU A 351 -10.22 1.82 3.64
N PHE A 352 -9.69 2.07 4.84
CA PHE A 352 -8.70 3.13 5.08
C PHE A 352 -7.47 2.98 4.18
N ASP A 353 -6.90 1.78 4.15
CA ASP A 353 -5.65 1.50 3.43
C ASP A 353 -5.75 1.70 1.91
N TYR A 354 -6.96 1.56 1.34
CA TYR A 354 -7.18 1.73 -0.10
C TYR A 354 -7.05 3.18 -0.57
N PHE A 355 -7.16 4.15 0.34
CA PHE A 355 -7.15 5.58 0.02
C PHE A 355 -5.89 6.31 0.47
N LEU A 356 -4.94 5.58 1.07
CA LEU A 356 -3.60 6.09 1.35
C LEU A 356 -2.99 6.72 0.08
N PRO A 357 -2.40 7.93 0.12
CA PRO A 357 -1.92 8.67 -1.05
C PRO A 357 -0.99 7.88 -1.98
N GLU A 358 -0.23 6.95 -1.42
CA GLU A 358 0.68 6.08 -2.14
C GLU A 358 -0.09 5.22 -3.17
N ARG A 359 -1.40 4.93 -2.92
CA ARG A 359 -2.36 4.17 -3.78
C ARG A 359 -2.68 4.80 -5.11
N TRP A 360 -2.57 6.11 -5.23
CA TRP A 360 -3.12 6.81 -6.37
C TRP A 360 -2.32 8.04 -6.82
N ARG A 361 -1.38 8.54 -6.00
CA ARG A 361 -0.61 9.74 -6.34
C ARG A 361 0.57 9.48 -7.27
N LYS A 362 1.08 8.23 -7.27
CA LYS A 362 2.24 7.81 -8.08
C LYS A 362 1.88 6.88 -9.23
N THR A 363 0.61 6.49 -9.33
CA THR A 363 0.08 5.82 -10.50
C THR A 363 -0.06 6.80 -11.65
N HIS A 364 -0.04 6.28 -12.88
CA HIS A 364 -0.25 7.13 -14.05
C HIS A 364 -1.62 7.81 -13.92
N ALA A 365 -1.64 9.12 -14.13
CA ALA A 365 -2.80 9.97 -13.91
C ALA A 365 -3.12 10.72 -15.21
N TRP A 366 -4.34 10.55 -15.69
CA TRP A 366 -4.84 11.24 -16.87
C TRP A 366 -5.64 12.45 -16.43
N ARG A 367 -5.24 13.64 -16.89
CA ARG A 367 -5.99 14.86 -16.62
C ARG A 367 -7.32 14.81 -17.37
N LEU A 368 -8.43 14.98 -16.67
CA LEU A 368 -9.79 14.91 -17.23
C LEU A 368 -10.34 16.28 -17.63
N SER A 369 -9.73 17.37 -17.17
CA SER A 369 -10.15 18.73 -17.47
C SER A 369 -8.96 19.59 -17.86
N SER A 370 -9.13 20.46 -18.85
CA SER A 370 -8.12 21.45 -19.23
C SER A 370 -7.98 22.55 -18.17
N ASN A 371 -9.07 22.85 -17.45
CA ASN A 371 -9.21 24.04 -16.61
C ASN A 371 -9.17 23.71 -15.10
N ASN A 372 -9.42 22.46 -14.73
CA ASN A 372 -9.42 22.01 -13.34
C ASN A 372 -8.37 20.91 -13.13
N ASP A 373 -7.79 20.87 -11.92
CA ASP A 373 -6.86 19.83 -11.50
C ASP A 373 -7.62 18.58 -11.06
N ILE A 374 -8.22 17.92 -12.05
CA ILE A 374 -9.00 16.69 -11.93
C ILE A 374 -8.28 15.59 -12.71
N TYR A 375 -8.02 14.48 -12.04
CA TYR A 375 -7.23 13.39 -12.58
C TYR A 375 -7.95 12.06 -12.38
N TYR A 376 -8.04 11.29 -13.45
CA TYR A 376 -8.35 9.88 -13.41
C TYR A 376 -7.09 9.09 -13.14
N THR A 377 -7.18 8.06 -12.30
CA THR A 377 -6.11 7.10 -12.12
C THR A 377 -6.67 5.72 -11.82
N GLU A 378 -5.93 4.70 -12.25
CA GLU A 378 -6.18 3.33 -11.87
C GLU A 378 -5.15 2.96 -10.81
N THR A 379 -5.65 2.60 -9.62
CA THR A 379 -4.78 2.13 -8.55
C THR A 379 -4.18 0.77 -8.93
N LYS A 380 -3.22 0.37 -8.14
CA LYS A 380 -2.61 -0.95 -8.13
C LYS A 380 -3.53 -2.14 -8.04
N ASP A 381 -4.60 -1.99 -7.27
CA ASP A 381 -5.60 -3.03 -7.11
C ASP A 381 -6.65 -2.96 -8.24
N HIS A 382 -6.33 -2.33 -9.38
CA HIS A 382 -7.25 -2.08 -10.51
C HIS A 382 -8.53 -1.35 -10.10
N ILE A 383 -8.44 -0.48 -9.10
CA ILE A 383 -9.55 0.38 -8.66
C ILE A 383 -9.48 1.69 -9.43
N HIS A 384 -10.56 2.04 -10.10
CA HIS A 384 -10.68 3.28 -10.87
C HIS A 384 -11.10 4.43 -9.96
N LEU A 385 -10.23 5.43 -9.81
CA LEU A 385 -10.46 6.61 -8.96
C LEU A 385 -10.37 7.90 -9.78
N VAL A 386 -11.05 8.93 -9.28
CA VAL A 386 -10.88 10.32 -9.71
C VAL A 386 -10.46 11.12 -8.49
N TRP A 387 -9.35 11.82 -8.57
CA TRP A 387 -8.92 12.72 -7.51
C TRP A 387 -8.83 14.16 -8.02
N LYS A 388 -9.09 15.10 -7.12
CA LYS A 388 -9.17 16.53 -7.43
C LYS A 388 -8.63 17.36 -6.27
N ILE A 389 -7.83 18.37 -6.57
CA ILE A 389 -7.41 19.38 -5.59
C ILE A 389 -8.60 20.29 -5.30
N SER A 390 -8.97 20.40 -4.02
CA SER A 390 -10.06 21.28 -3.59
C SER A 390 -9.63 22.74 -3.70
N ARG A 391 -10.52 23.56 -4.24
CA ARG A 391 -10.34 25.01 -4.39
C ARG A 391 -10.76 25.81 -3.16
N VAL A 392 -10.94 25.14 -2.02
CA VAL A 392 -11.22 25.82 -0.76
C VAL A 392 -10.09 26.83 -0.46
N GLY A 393 -10.46 28.09 -0.26
CA GLY A 393 -9.50 29.18 -0.09
C GLY A 393 -9.23 30.02 -1.34
N GLU A 394 -9.78 29.62 -2.48
CA GLU A 394 -9.70 30.37 -3.74
C GLU A 394 -11.00 31.13 -4.00
N LYS A 395 -10.90 32.25 -4.72
CA LYS A 395 -12.06 32.96 -5.25
C LYS A 395 -12.45 32.38 -6.62
N PRO A 396 -13.75 32.15 -6.86
CA PRO A 396 -14.22 31.82 -8.20
C PRO A 396 -13.93 32.93 -9.22
N ASP A 397 -13.70 32.53 -10.48
CA ASP A 397 -13.46 33.48 -11.57
C ASP A 397 -14.68 34.35 -11.86
N PHE A 398 -14.45 35.64 -12.09
CA PHE A 398 -15.49 36.57 -12.51
C PHE A 398 -15.74 36.46 -14.02
N ASP A 399 -16.88 35.92 -14.41
CA ASP A 399 -17.38 35.95 -15.78
C ASP A 399 -18.39 37.08 -15.99
N VAL A 400 -18.05 38.06 -16.82
CA VAL A 400 -18.90 39.22 -17.15
C VAL A 400 -20.17 38.80 -17.90
N GLN A 401 -20.12 37.69 -18.64
CA GLN A 401 -21.27 37.20 -19.41
C GLN A 401 -22.22 36.36 -18.55
N ASN A 402 -21.81 35.96 -17.36
CA ASN A 402 -22.65 35.23 -16.42
C ASN A 402 -23.31 36.20 -15.41
N PRO A 403 -24.62 36.47 -15.52
CA PRO A 403 -25.31 37.40 -14.63
C PRO A 403 -25.29 36.96 -13.16
N LEU A 404 -24.99 35.69 -12.88
CA LEU A 404 -24.92 35.13 -11.52
C LEU A 404 -23.49 35.14 -10.94
N SER A 405 -22.50 35.66 -11.68
CA SER A 405 -21.08 35.66 -11.31
C SER A 405 -20.80 36.37 -9.97
N ALA A 406 -21.52 37.47 -9.69
CA ALA A 406 -21.39 38.19 -8.41
C ALA A 406 -21.81 37.32 -7.21
N ASP A 407 -22.88 36.54 -7.35
CA ASP A 407 -23.37 35.65 -6.29
C ASP A 407 -22.38 34.50 -6.04
N ILE A 408 -21.80 33.92 -7.09
CA ILE A 408 -20.78 32.87 -7.00
C ILE A 408 -19.56 33.37 -6.20
N ILE A 409 -19.08 34.58 -6.52
CA ILE A 409 -17.93 35.17 -5.83
C ILE A 409 -18.25 35.46 -4.36
N SER A 410 -19.48 35.89 -4.06
CA SER A 410 -19.90 36.15 -2.68
C SER A 410 -19.99 34.86 -1.84
N TYR A 411 -20.34 33.74 -2.49
CA TYR A 411 -20.52 32.45 -1.83
C TYR A 411 -19.21 31.66 -1.66
N GLY A 412 -18.29 31.78 -2.61
CA GLY A 412 -17.01 31.09 -2.63
C GLY A 412 -17.11 29.59 -2.95
N TYR A 413 -15.97 28.90 -3.01
CA TYR A 413 -15.96 27.44 -3.17
C TYR A 413 -16.33 26.73 -1.85
N ASN A 414 -17.07 25.64 -1.96
CA ASN A 414 -17.34 24.73 -0.85
C ASN A 414 -16.04 24.07 -0.36
N SER A 415 -15.96 23.80 0.95
CA SER A 415 -14.93 22.93 1.52
C SER A 415 -15.11 21.48 1.05
N PRO A 416 -14.04 20.65 1.04
CA PRO A 416 -14.15 19.25 0.62
C PRO A 416 -15.15 18.44 1.48
N PHE A 417 -15.32 18.81 2.74
CA PHE A 417 -16.31 18.21 3.65
C PHE A 417 -17.74 18.62 3.30
N GLU A 418 -17.96 19.87 2.91
CA GLU A 418 -19.27 20.32 2.41
C GLU A 418 -19.62 19.64 1.09
N GLU A 419 -18.68 19.55 0.14
CA GLU A 419 -18.90 18.85 -1.12
C GLU A 419 -19.38 17.41 -0.90
N PHE A 420 -18.77 16.70 0.07
CA PHE A 420 -19.13 15.33 0.38
C PHE A 420 -20.46 15.21 1.12
N SER A 421 -20.75 16.13 2.05
CA SER A 421 -22.06 16.24 2.72
C SER A 421 -23.18 16.49 1.70
N ILE A 422 -22.96 17.41 0.75
CA ILE A 422 -23.89 17.74 -0.33
C ILE A 422 -24.12 16.54 -1.25
N ALA A 423 -23.04 15.88 -1.71
CA ALA A 423 -23.14 14.71 -2.57
C ALA A 423 -23.91 13.56 -1.88
N HIS A 424 -23.68 13.36 -0.57
CA HIS A 424 -24.43 12.39 0.22
C HIS A 424 -25.91 12.75 0.28
N GLN A 425 -26.25 14.00 0.61
CA GLN A 425 -27.63 14.47 0.69
C GLN A 425 -28.37 14.34 -0.65
N LEU A 426 -27.74 14.70 -1.77
CA LEU A 426 -28.31 14.51 -3.11
C LEU A 426 -28.62 13.03 -3.38
N SER A 427 -27.64 12.15 -3.11
CA SER A 427 -27.79 10.70 -3.34
C SER A 427 -28.88 10.07 -2.48
N THR A 428 -28.99 10.43 -1.20
CA THR A 428 -30.01 9.87 -0.30
C THR A 428 -31.43 10.31 -0.67
N HIS A 429 -31.58 11.41 -1.41
CA HIS A 429 -32.86 11.90 -1.95
C HIS A 429 -33.08 11.51 -3.42
N GLY A 430 -32.32 10.54 -3.94
CA GLY A 430 -32.55 9.97 -5.27
C GLY A 430 -32.07 10.84 -6.43
N ILE A 431 -31.18 11.80 -6.19
CA ILE A 431 -30.46 12.54 -7.23
C ILE A 431 -29.09 11.88 -7.41
N PRO A 432 -28.84 11.17 -8.54
CA PRO A 432 -27.61 10.42 -8.71
C PRO A 432 -26.36 11.33 -8.69
N THR A 433 -25.33 10.91 -7.96
CA THR A 433 -24.02 11.57 -7.95
C THR A 433 -22.91 10.58 -8.27
N VAL A 434 -21.71 11.08 -8.55
CA VAL A 434 -20.49 10.27 -8.51
C VAL A 434 -20.20 9.82 -7.07
N TYR A 435 -19.44 8.73 -6.92
CA TYR A 435 -19.15 8.16 -5.61
C TYR A 435 -18.14 9.01 -4.84
N ILE A 436 -18.53 9.47 -3.65
CA ILE A 436 -17.60 10.05 -2.68
C ILE A 436 -16.87 8.93 -1.92
N ARG A 437 -15.55 9.05 -1.78
CA ARG A 437 -14.72 7.97 -1.21
C ARG A 437 -13.86 8.43 -0.05
N ALA A 438 -13.02 9.43 -0.25
CA ALA A 438 -12.14 9.93 0.80
C ALA A 438 -11.71 11.39 0.58
N ILE A 439 -11.24 12.02 1.65
CA ILE A 439 -10.61 13.35 1.66
C ILE A 439 -9.23 13.18 2.26
N TYR A 440 -8.21 13.71 1.60
CA TYR A 440 -6.84 13.69 2.07
C TYR A 440 -6.32 15.12 2.23
N ARG A 441 -5.77 15.45 3.40
CA ARG A 441 -5.04 16.69 3.65
C ARG A 441 -3.54 16.41 3.57
N THR A 442 -2.81 17.22 2.82
CA THR A 442 -1.35 17.09 2.70
C THR A 442 -0.67 17.26 4.07
N GLY A 443 0.46 16.58 4.28
CA GLY A 443 1.35 16.87 5.42
C GLY A 443 2.28 18.06 5.17
N SER A 444 2.52 18.40 3.90
CA SER A 444 3.29 19.57 3.50
C SER A 444 2.46 20.85 3.55
N ILE A 445 3.10 21.94 3.96
CA ILE A 445 2.51 23.28 4.00
C ILE A 445 2.35 23.83 2.57
N LYS A 446 1.19 24.42 2.29
CA LYS A 446 0.88 25.18 1.07
C LYS A 446 1.71 26.47 1.04
N GLN A 447 2.32 26.78 -0.12
CA GLN A 447 3.13 27.99 -0.30
C GLN A 447 2.30 29.21 -0.71
N GLU A 448 1.17 28.99 -1.37
CA GLU A 448 0.30 30.06 -1.88
C GLU A 448 -0.62 30.61 -0.78
N SER A 449 -0.93 31.91 -0.84
CA SER A 449 -1.91 32.53 0.06
C SER A 449 -3.35 32.18 -0.36
N ASN A 450 -4.26 32.17 0.61
CA ASN A 450 -5.68 32.04 0.34
C ASN A 450 -6.27 33.41 -0.01
N SER A 451 -7.08 33.45 -1.07
CA SER A 451 -7.80 34.65 -1.51
C SER A 451 -9.20 34.75 -0.91
N ASP A 452 -9.74 33.64 -0.39
CA ASP A 452 -10.99 33.59 0.36
C ASP A 452 -10.79 32.85 1.70
N LEU A 453 -11.15 33.48 2.82
CA LEU A 453 -11.04 32.88 4.17
C LEU A 453 -12.39 32.44 4.74
N SER A 454 -13.49 32.66 4.00
CA SER A 454 -14.87 32.48 4.46
C SER A 454 -15.14 31.07 5.02
N ARG A 455 -14.68 30.02 4.32
CA ARG A 455 -14.87 28.62 4.75
C ARG A 455 -14.03 28.25 5.97
N PHE A 456 -12.79 28.73 6.05
CA PHE A 456 -11.94 28.52 7.24
C PHE A 456 -12.54 29.17 8.50
N GLN A 457 -13.19 30.32 8.34
CA GLN A 457 -13.87 31.03 9.43
C GLN A 457 -15.19 30.35 9.83
N SER A 458 -16.07 30.10 8.86
CA SER A 458 -17.40 29.49 9.11
C SER A 458 -17.31 28.06 9.65
N HIS A 459 -16.27 27.30 9.27
CA HIS A 459 -16.06 25.92 9.72
C HIS A 459 -15.01 25.82 10.85
N SER A 460 -14.66 26.96 11.49
CA SER A 460 -13.63 27.00 12.53
C SER A 460 -13.97 26.17 13.79
N THR A 461 -15.25 25.87 14.00
CA THR A 461 -15.75 25.03 15.10
C THR A 461 -15.79 23.54 14.76
N LEU A 462 -15.51 23.14 13.52
CA LEU A 462 -15.41 21.74 13.14
C LEU A 462 -14.04 21.20 13.52
N LEU A 463 -14.03 20.36 14.55
CA LEU A 463 -12.83 19.78 15.15
C LEU A 463 -12.80 18.27 14.96
N ASP A 464 -11.59 17.71 14.90
CA ASP A 464 -11.36 16.27 15.00
C ASP A 464 -11.41 15.78 16.46
N SER A 465 -11.23 14.47 16.69
CA SER A 465 -11.28 13.87 18.02
C SER A 465 -10.25 14.46 19.01
N LYS A 466 -9.18 15.09 18.49
CA LYS A 466 -8.08 15.69 19.24
C LYS A 466 -8.24 17.20 19.37
N ASN A 467 -9.44 17.73 19.13
CA ASN A 467 -9.78 19.16 19.16
C ASN A 467 -8.96 20.01 18.17
N ARG A 468 -8.48 19.43 17.07
CA ARG A 468 -7.76 20.15 16.01
C ARG A 468 -8.74 20.51 14.90
N LYS A 469 -8.59 21.69 14.30
CA LYS A 469 -9.43 22.11 13.16
C LYS A 469 -9.29 21.12 12.00
N ILE A 470 -10.41 20.67 11.45
CA ILE A 470 -10.40 19.77 10.29
C ILE A 470 -9.94 20.50 9.01
N LEU A 471 -10.22 21.81 8.94
CA LEU A 471 -9.88 22.68 7.82
C LEU A 471 -8.75 23.64 8.22
N CYS A 472 -7.60 23.54 7.56
CA CYS A 472 -6.40 24.30 7.85
C CYS A 472 -5.98 25.13 6.63
N GLU A 473 -5.78 26.43 6.84
CA GLU A 473 -5.46 27.41 5.78
C GLU A 473 -4.16 27.10 5.04
N ASN A 474 -3.22 26.44 5.71
CA ASN A 474 -1.86 26.23 5.25
C ASN A 474 -1.64 24.84 4.63
N HIS A 475 -2.69 24.10 4.26
CA HIS A 475 -2.56 22.78 3.63
C HIS A 475 -3.49 22.65 2.43
N TYR A 476 -3.09 21.82 1.46
CA TYR A 476 -3.98 21.43 0.37
C TYR A 476 -4.88 20.28 0.81
N TYR A 477 -6.09 20.26 0.25
CA TYR A 477 -7.05 19.18 0.38
C TYR A 477 -7.28 18.53 -0.97
N ILE A 478 -7.30 17.20 -0.99
CA ILE A 478 -7.55 16.40 -2.18
C ILE A 478 -8.81 15.57 -1.91
N THR A 479 -9.79 15.69 -2.79
CA THR A 479 -10.97 14.83 -2.78
C THR A 479 -10.73 13.62 -3.65
N ILE A 480 -11.10 12.44 -3.17
CA ILE A 480 -11.00 11.16 -3.88
C ILE A 480 -12.42 10.64 -4.09
N ARG A 481 -12.75 10.38 -5.35
CA ARG A 481 -14.05 9.92 -5.83
C ARG A 481 -13.87 8.61 -6.59
N GLY A 482 -14.92 7.79 -6.66
CA GLY A 482 -14.94 6.65 -7.55
C GLY A 482 -15.14 7.11 -8.99
N PHE A 483 -14.32 6.59 -9.92
CA PHE A 483 -14.62 6.77 -11.34
C PHE A 483 -15.93 6.04 -11.65
N TYR A 484 -16.90 6.73 -12.25
CA TYR A 484 -18.20 6.12 -12.48
C TYR A 484 -18.15 5.21 -13.71
N ASN A 485 -17.92 3.93 -13.48
CA ASN A 485 -17.90 2.86 -14.48
C ASN A 485 -19.02 1.81 -14.27
N GLY A 486 -20.03 2.18 -13.47
CA GLY A 486 -21.18 1.39 -13.10
C GLY A 486 -21.43 1.38 -11.59
N PRO A 487 -22.52 0.71 -11.13
CA PRO A 487 -22.73 0.32 -9.74
C PRO A 487 -21.54 -0.48 -9.16
N ASP A 488 -21.20 -0.29 -7.89
CA ASP A 488 -20.04 -0.95 -7.26
C ASP A 488 -20.11 -2.49 -7.35
N ASP A 489 -21.31 -3.08 -7.25
CA ASP A 489 -21.58 -4.52 -7.41
C ASP A 489 -21.38 -5.00 -8.85
N TYR A 490 -21.79 -4.20 -9.84
CA TYR A 490 -21.52 -4.48 -11.26
C TYR A 490 -20.01 -4.45 -11.56
N VAL A 491 -19.31 -3.43 -11.06
CA VAL A 491 -17.86 -3.25 -11.28
C VAL A 491 -17.04 -4.31 -10.54
N ALA A 492 -17.55 -4.84 -9.43
CA ALA A 492 -16.96 -5.98 -8.74
C ALA A 492 -16.96 -7.24 -9.61
N GLN A 493 -17.96 -7.43 -10.48
CA GLN A 493 -18.12 -8.64 -11.30
C GLN A 493 -17.50 -8.52 -12.70
N GLN A 494 -17.24 -7.29 -13.17
CA GLN A 494 -16.84 -7.02 -14.56
C GLN A 494 -15.47 -6.35 -14.64
N ARG A 495 -14.56 -6.90 -15.48
CA ARG A 495 -13.23 -6.33 -15.70
C ARG A 495 -13.12 -5.48 -16.97
N CYS A 496 -13.71 -5.95 -18.08
CA CYS A 496 -13.56 -5.33 -19.41
C CYS A 496 -14.82 -4.66 -19.95
N SER A 497 -16.00 -5.11 -19.50
CA SER A 497 -17.30 -4.61 -19.96
C SER A 497 -17.83 -3.57 -18.98
N LEU A 498 -17.09 -2.47 -18.82
CA LEU A 498 -17.44 -1.41 -17.87
C LEU A 498 -18.24 -0.29 -18.56
N CYS A 499 -19.10 0.38 -17.79
CA CYS A 499 -19.76 1.59 -18.29
C CYS A 499 -18.73 2.72 -18.41
N ARG A 500 -19.00 3.67 -19.30
CA ARG A 500 -18.17 4.86 -19.52
C ARG A 500 -18.95 6.12 -19.18
N PRO A 501 -18.42 7.02 -18.34
CA PRO A 501 -19.03 8.32 -18.11
C PRO A 501 -18.72 9.24 -19.30
N LEU A 502 -19.69 10.09 -19.66
CA LEU A 502 -19.54 11.14 -20.66
C LEU A 502 -20.26 12.38 -20.17
N ASP A 503 -19.57 13.52 -20.09
CA ASP A 503 -20.23 14.75 -19.67
C ASP A 503 -21.21 15.31 -20.71
N LEU A 504 -22.14 16.18 -20.31
CA LEU A 504 -23.21 16.65 -21.19
C LEU A 504 -22.70 17.47 -22.38
N GLU A 505 -21.61 18.23 -22.18
CA GLU A 505 -21.00 19.02 -23.25
C GLU A 505 -20.50 18.10 -24.37
N HIS A 506 -19.75 17.05 -24.01
CA HIS A 506 -19.31 16.06 -24.97
C HIS A 506 -20.44 15.17 -25.49
N ALA A 507 -21.47 14.87 -24.68
CA ALA A 507 -22.62 14.08 -25.13
C ALA A 507 -23.41 14.80 -26.23
N LEU A 508 -23.59 16.12 -26.10
CA LEU A 508 -24.19 16.96 -27.14
C LEU A 508 -23.29 17.01 -28.38
N LEU A 509 -21.99 17.23 -28.21
CA LEU A 509 -21.02 17.31 -29.30
C LEU A 509 -20.97 16.02 -30.14
N HIS A 510 -21.06 14.85 -29.49
CA HIS A 510 -21.00 13.55 -30.15
C HIS A 510 -22.39 13.01 -30.56
N GLY A 511 -23.46 13.81 -30.40
CA GLY A 511 -24.81 13.45 -30.86
C GLY A 511 -25.51 12.35 -30.04
N TYR A 512 -25.08 12.10 -28.80
CA TYR A 512 -25.79 11.17 -27.89
C TYR A 512 -27.11 11.76 -27.39
N ILE A 513 -27.19 13.09 -27.29
CA ILE A 513 -28.37 13.85 -26.90
C ILE A 513 -28.49 15.11 -27.77
N ASP A 514 -29.70 15.68 -27.83
CA ASP A 514 -29.94 16.99 -28.42
C ASP A 514 -30.00 18.10 -27.36
N ARG A 515 -30.05 19.37 -27.80
CA ARG A 515 -30.10 20.52 -26.88
C ARG A 515 -31.35 20.52 -26.00
N SER A 516 -32.49 20.08 -26.55
CA SER A 516 -33.75 19.97 -25.81
C SER A 516 -33.63 19.00 -24.64
N THR A 517 -33.04 17.83 -24.88
CA THR A 517 -32.79 16.80 -23.86
C THR A 517 -31.81 17.30 -22.80
N LEU A 518 -30.73 17.98 -23.21
CA LEU A 518 -29.77 18.59 -22.28
C LEU A 518 -30.45 19.54 -21.30
N GLU A 519 -31.22 20.52 -21.79
CA GLU A 519 -31.89 21.50 -20.93
C GLU A 519 -32.94 20.85 -20.02
N ARG A 520 -33.66 19.87 -20.54
CA ARG A 520 -34.67 19.13 -19.78
C ARG A 520 -34.06 18.33 -18.64
N LEU A 521 -32.94 17.63 -18.87
CA LEU A 521 -32.21 16.89 -17.83
C LEU A 521 -31.68 17.83 -16.75
N LYS A 522 -31.08 18.97 -17.12
CA LYS A 522 -30.61 19.98 -16.15
C LYS A 522 -31.76 20.54 -15.32
N THR A 523 -32.87 20.90 -15.96
CA THR A 523 -34.05 21.43 -15.27
C THR A 523 -34.63 20.41 -14.29
N LYS A 524 -34.65 19.12 -14.66
CA LYS A 524 -35.07 18.02 -13.78
C LYS A 524 -34.20 17.95 -12.52
N VAL A 525 -32.88 18.05 -12.66
CA VAL A 525 -31.95 18.03 -11.52
C VAL A 525 -32.12 19.26 -10.63
N ILE A 526 -32.19 20.46 -11.21
CA ILE A 526 -32.35 21.71 -10.44
C ILE A 526 -33.66 21.71 -9.66
N LYS A 527 -34.76 21.28 -10.28
CA LYS A 527 -36.06 21.22 -9.59
C LYS A 527 -36.00 20.26 -8.39
N LYS A 528 -35.47 19.06 -8.58
CA LYS A 528 -35.33 18.07 -7.51
C LYS A 528 -34.37 18.53 -6.41
N SER A 529 -33.30 19.25 -6.76
CA SER A 529 -32.34 19.75 -5.76
C SER A 529 -32.96 20.85 -4.89
N LEU A 530 -33.77 21.73 -5.48
CA LEU A 530 -34.47 22.80 -4.75
C LEU A 530 -35.46 22.23 -3.72
N GLU A 531 -36.13 21.11 -4.04
CA GLU A 531 -37.04 20.40 -3.11
C GLU A 531 -36.34 19.92 -1.83
N ILE A 532 -35.01 19.80 -1.85
CA ILE A 532 -34.18 19.39 -0.69
C ILE A 532 -33.25 20.51 -0.20
N ASN A 533 -33.58 21.77 -0.51
CA ASN A 533 -32.84 22.98 -0.12
C ASN A 533 -31.40 23.02 -0.67
N LEU A 534 -31.17 22.49 -1.86
CA LEU A 534 -29.90 22.58 -2.56
C LEU A 534 -30.06 23.32 -3.90
N ASP A 535 -29.25 24.35 -4.09
CA ASP A 535 -29.22 25.13 -5.32
C ASP A 535 -28.08 24.66 -6.23
N CYS A 536 -28.47 23.98 -7.30
CA CYS A 536 -27.58 23.45 -8.35
C CYS A 536 -27.54 24.33 -9.60
N THR A 537 -28.07 25.56 -9.57
CA THR A 537 -28.16 26.43 -10.76
C THR A 537 -26.81 26.82 -11.36
N TYR A 538 -25.73 26.76 -10.57
CA TYR A 538 -24.37 27.12 -10.98
C TYR A 538 -23.58 26.00 -11.67
N LEU A 539 -24.14 24.80 -11.77
CA LEU A 539 -23.49 23.68 -12.42
C LEU A 539 -23.43 23.89 -13.95
N LYS A 540 -22.24 23.73 -14.52
CA LYS A 540 -21.98 23.79 -15.95
C LYS A 540 -22.29 22.44 -16.62
N ASP A 541 -22.34 22.42 -17.95
CA ASP A 541 -22.65 21.20 -18.70
C ASP A 541 -21.65 20.06 -18.41
N ASN A 542 -20.38 20.40 -18.15
CA ASN A 542 -19.34 19.44 -17.78
C ASN A 542 -19.37 18.98 -16.30
N ASP A 543 -20.26 19.53 -15.47
CA ASP A 543 -20.47 19.10 -14.08
C ASP A 543 -21.51 17.96 -13.97
N TYR A 544 -22.08 17.55 -15.10
CA TYR A 544 -23.04 16.47 -15.23
C TYR A 544 -22.47 15.35 -16.10
N LEU A 545 -22.72 14.10 -15.71
CA LEU A 545 -22.30 12.91 -16.45
C LEU A 545 -23.53 12.09 -16.88
N LEU A 546 -23.52 11.68 -18.14
CA LEU A 546 -24.29 10.55 -18.64
C LEU A 546 -23.45 9.27 -18.58
N VAL A 547 -24.13 8.14 -18.66
CA VAL A 547 -23.51 6.81 -18.58
C VAL A 547 -23.77 6.05 -19.87
N ILE A 548 -22.71 5.55 -20.48
CA ILE A 548 -22.76 4.73 -21.70
C ILE A 548 -22.40 3.29 -21.33
N LYS A 549 -23.26 2.35 -21.69
CA LYS A 549 -23.02 0.91 -21.53
C LYS A 549 -21.96 0.41 -22.52
N PRO A 550 -21.34 -0.76 -22.29
CA PRO A 550 -20.37 -1.35 -23.21
C PRO A 550 -20.88 -1.48 -24.66
N GLU A 551 -22.19 -1.67 -24.85
CA GLU A 551 -22.83 -1.77 -26.17
C GLU A 551 -23.05 -0.40 -26.86
N GLY A 552 -22.57 0.69 -26.26
CA GLY A 552 -22.66 2.04 -26.82
C GLY A 552 -23.99 2.78 -26.56
N LYS A 553 -24.91 2.18 -25.80
CA LYS A 553 -26.22 2.79 -25.48
C LYS A 553 -26.18 3.55 -24.15
N LEU A 554 -26.96 4.62 -24.04
CA LEU A 554 -27.15 5.34 -22.79
C LEU A 554 -27.87 4.46 -21.76
N VAL A 555 -27.46 4.57 -20.50
CA VAL A 555 -28.25 4.09 -19.36
C VAL A 555 -29.44 5.01 -19.20
N LEU A 556 -30.62 4.42 -19.01
CA LEU A 556 -31.87 5.16 -18.82
C LEU A 556 -32.32 5.05 -17.35
N ASP A 557 -32.95 6.10 -16.85
CA ASP A 557 -33.63 6.12 -15.56
C ASP A 557 -35.02 5.48 -15.64
N ASN A 558 -35.73 5.46 -14.51
CA ASN A 558 -37.06 4.86 -14.41
C ASN A 558 -38.14 5.57 -15.25
N ASP A 559 -37.89 6.82 -15.64
CA ASP A 559 -38.81 7.61 -16.48
C ASP A 559 -38.51 7.39 -17.99
N GLY A 560 -37.50 6.57 -18.32
CA GLY A 560 -37.03 6.32 -19.68
C GLY A 560 -36.09 7.39 -20.23
N ASP A 561 -35.67 8.35 -19.40
CA ASP A 561 -34.71 9.39 -19.75
C ASP A 561 -33.27 8.93 -19.58
N PRO A 562 -32.27 9.51 -20.27
CA PRO A 562 -30.87 9.28 -19.94
C PRO A 562 -30.58 9.58 -18.46
N GLU A 563 -29.99 8.60 -17.76
CA GLU A 563 -29.60 8.78 -16.36
C GLU A 563 -28.50 9.85 -16.26
N ILE A 564 -28.77 10.90 -15.49
CA ILE A 564 -27.87 12.03 -15.27
C ILE A 564 -27.30 12.01 -13.84
N ARG A 565 -25.98 12.21 -13.74
CA ARG A 565 -25.23 12.20 -12.47
C ARG A 565 -24.49 13.50 -12.26
N ILE A 566 -24.55 14.06 -11.05
CA ILE A 566 -23.74 15.22 -10.68
C ILE A 566 -22.32 14.75 -10.33
N CYS A 567 -21.30 15.36 -10.93
CA CYS A 567 -19.89 15.04 -10.68
C CYS A 567 -19.08 16.16 -10.04
N ASN A 568 -19.65 17.36 -9.90
CA ASN A 568 -19.03 18.51 -9.22
C ASN A 568 -19.98 19.12 -8.18
N PHE A 569 -19.45 19.48 -7.01
CA PHE A 569 -20.23 19.99 -5.87
C PHE A 569 -19.69 21.31 -5.31
N GLU A 570 -18.66 21.89 -5.93
CA GLU A 570 -17.94 23.04 -5.38
C GLU A 570 -18.78 24.31 -5.27
N LEU A 571 -19.81 24.46 -6.11
CA LEU A 571 -20.65 25.66 -6.18
C LEU A 571 -22.13 25.36 -5.90
N ILE A 572 -22.45 24.18 -5.36
CA ILE A 572 -23.82 23.87 -4.92
C ILE A 572 -24.06 24.55 -3.58
N ARG A 573 -25.13 25.34 -3.48
CA ARG A 573 -25.44 26.09 -2.26
C ARG A 573 -26.49 25.39 -1.42
N LYS A 574 -26.28 25.34 -0.10
CA LYS A 574 -27.34 24.99 0.84
C LYS A 574 -28.22 26.23 1.05
N LEU A 575 -29.49 26.12 0.69
CA LEU A 575 -30.48 27.16 0.96
C LEU A 575 -30.88 27.07 2.43
N GLN A 576 -30.98 28.21 3.11
CA GLN A 576 -31.59 28.21 4.44
C GLN A 576 -33.08 27.85 4.28
N PRO A 577 -33.66 27.03 5.18
CA PRO A 577 -35.10 26.82 5.18
C PRO A 577 -35.77 28.19 5.32
N ALA A 578 -36.75 28.47 4.45
CA ALA A 578 -37.57 29.67 4.58
C ALA A 578 -38.19 29.68 5.99
N VAL A 579 -37.87 30.71 6.77
CA VAL A 579 -38.37 30.91 8.14
C VAL A 579 -39.88 31.10 8.14
#